data_AF-A0A3R9I086-F1
#
_entry.id   AF-A0A3R9I086-F1
#
_cell.length_a   1.000
_cell.length_b   1.000
_cell.length_c   1.000
_cell.angle_alpha   90.00
_cell.angle_beta   90.00
_cell.angle_gamma   90.00
#
_symmetry.space_group_name_H-M   'P 1'
#
loop_
_entity.id
_entity.type
_entity.pdbx_description
1 polymer ?
#
loop_
_entity_poly.entity_id
_entity_poly.type
_entity_poly.pdbx_seq_one_letter_code
_entity_poly.pdbx_strand_id
1 'polypeptide(L)'
;MKPEFLESAEFYNRRYHNFSSRVILPMSLLLVFLLGFAVFAEKEISLSTRATVEPSRIIANIQSTSNQRIVGNYLEENKLVKQGDLLVQYQQGAEAVQVEAYASQLEMLKDQKKQLGYLQSSLKEGSDQFPEADKFGYQEMFRDYLSQASSLRSNVSQQNASISSQNAAASQSQAEIGNLISQTEEKIRDYKTAKSAIEKGDQLDSQNPAYSFYQTYKNQGEEDPHAKSQVIAQVDAQITQLESSLATYRVQYAGSGAQQAHATGLDSQLESLKSQHLVKVGQELTLLDQKILEAESGKKVQGGLLDKGKITASEDGVLHLNPETSESTMVAEGTLLAQLYPSLEKEGKTKLTAYLSSKDVARVKIGDSVRYTTTNDAKNQIFLDSTITSIDATATKTEQGNFFKIEAETNLTSEQAEKLRYGLEGRLQMITGKKSYLRYFWDQFLNKG
;
A
#
# COMPACT_ATOMS: atom_id res chain seq x y z
N MET A 1 -49.03 -67.24 100.42
CA MET A 1 -49.76 -66.26 99.59
C MET A 1 -50.05 -65.04 100.45
N LYS A 2 -49.58 -63.85 100.07
CA LYS A 2 -49.82 -62.59 100.79
C LYS A 2 -50.59 -61.62 99.88
N PRO A 3 -51.72 -61.04 100.33
CA PRO A 3 -52.63 -60.24 99.51
C PRO A 3 -52.43 -58.73 99.74
N GLU A 4 -51.26 -58.18 99.42
CA GLU A 4 -50.97 -56.74 99.55
C GLU A 4 -50.86 -55.99 98.20
N PHE A 5 -51.22 -56.64 97.10
CA PHE A 5 -51.06 -56.06 95.75
C PHE A 5 -52.36 -55.64 95.05
N LEU A 6 -53.49 -55.52 95.78
CA LEU A 6 -54.80 -55.25 95.19
C LEU A 6 -55.51 -53.96 95.67
N GLU A 7 -54.83 -53.03 96.33
CA GLU A 7 -55.43 -51.73 96.74
C GLU A 7 -54.96 -50.51 95.92
N SER A 8 -54.02 -50.67 94.98
CA SER A 8 -53.48 -49.52 94.22
C SER A 8 -54.14 -49.28 92.86
N ALA A 9 -55.15 -50.07 92.48
CA ALA A 9 -55.82 -49.94 91.17
C ALA A 9 -57.11 -49.11 91.21
N GLU A 10 -57.82 -49.03 92.35
CA GLU A 10 -59.09 -48.31 92.43
C GLU A 10 -58.92 -46.78 92.54
N PHE A 11 -57.82 -46.29 93.11
CA PHE A 11 -57.63 -44.85 93.33
C PHE A 11 -57.35 -44.07 92.03
N TYR A 12 -56.72 -44.69 91.04
CA TYR A 12 -56.40 -44.04 89.76
C TYR A 12 -57.62 -43.85 88.85
N ASN A 13 -58.66 -44.66 89.02
CA ASN A 13 -59.79 -44.71 88.10
C ASN A 13 -60.83 -43.60 88.34
N ARG A 14 -60.90 -43.03 89.55
CA ARG A 14 -61.98 -42.10 89.95
C ARG A 14 -61.69 -40.61 89.71
N ARG A 15 -60.42 -40.20 89.48
CA ARG A 15 -60.06 -38.77 89.31
C ARG A 15 -59.44 -38.39 87.96
N TYR A 16 -58.90 -39.34 87.19
CA TYR A 16 -58.26 -39.08 85.89
C TYR A 16 -58.97 -39.71 84.69
N HIS A 17 -60.27 -39.98 84.82
CA HIS A 17 -61.05 -40.66 83.77
C HIS A 17 -60.97 -39.97 82.40
N ASN A 18 -60.74 -38.64 82.36
CA ASN A 18 -60.65 -37.85 81.13
C ASN A 18 -59.25 -37.27 80.82
N PHE A 19 -58.22 -37.53 81.65
CA PHE A 19 -56.86 -37.00 81.42
C PHE A 19 -56.19 -37.67 80.23
N SER A 20 -56.33 -39.01 80.16
CA SER A 20 -55.91 -39.79 79.01
C SER A 20 -56.57 -39.29 77.72
N SER A 21 -57.88 -39.02 77.72
CA SER A 21 -58.57 -38.50 76.52
C SER A 21 -58.09 -37.10 76.11
N ARG A 22 -57.90 -36.16 77.05
CA ARG A 22 -57.46 -34.78 76.74
C ARG A 22 -56.02 -34.66 76.24
N VAL A 23 -55.17 -35.66 76.48
CA VAL A 23 -53.78 -35.70 75.98
C VAL A 23 -53.64 -36.63 74.78
N ILE A 24 -54.23 -37.83 74.84
CA ILE A 24 -54.12 -38.85 73.79
C ILE A 24 -54.83 -38.39 72.52
N LEU A 25 -55.99 -37.74 72.62
CA LEU A 25 -56.75 -37.34 71.43
C LEU A 25 -56.02 -36.25 70.61
N PRO A 26 -55.52 -35.13 71.18
CA PRO A 26 -54.70 -34.18 70.42
C PRO A 26 -53.35 -34.76 69.99
N MET A 27 -52.71 -35.64 70.78
CA MET A 27 -51.50 -36.35 70.33
C MET A 27 -51.76 -37.29 69.16
N SER A 28 -52.88 -38.02 69.18
CA SER A 28 -53.27 -38.91 68.07
C SER A 28 -53.60 -38.10 66.81
N LEU A 29 -54.26 -36.95 66.95
CA LEU A 29 -54.52 -36.01 65.86
C LEU A 29 -53.23 -35.44 65.29
N LEU A 30 -52.28 -35.06 66.15
CA LEU A 30 -50.96 -34.57 65.75
C LEU A 30 -50.15 -35.68 65.05
N LEU A 31 -50.23 -36.93 65.51
CA LEU A 31 -49.55 -38.05 64.89
C LEU A 31 -50.16 -38.40 63.52
N VAL A 32 -51.48 -38.41 63.40
CA VAL A 32 -52.18 -38.56 62.12
C VAL A 32 -51.86 -37.40 61.19
N PHE A 33 -51.79 -36.17 61.71
CA PHE A 33 -51.37 -35.00 60.95
C PHE A 33 -49.92 -35.10 60.48
N LEU A 34 -48.97 -35.54 61.32
CA LEU A 34 -47.58 -35.74 60.94
C LEU A 34 -47.41 -36.87 59.93
N LEU A 35 -48.17 -37.96 60.05
CA LEU A 35 -48.19 -39.04 59.06
C LEU A 35 -48.79 -38.57 57.73
N GLY A 36 -49.90 -37.84 57.79
CA GLY A 36 -50.51 -37.20 56.62
C GLY A 36 -49.54 -36.22 55.95
N PHE A 37 -48.92 -35.32 56.73
CA PHE A 37 -47.91 -34.39 56.26
C PHE A 37 -46.71 -35.12 55.66
N ALA A 38 -46.22 -36.19 56.27
CA ALA A 38 -45.10 -36.95 55.72
C ALA A 38 -45.44 -37.60 54.36
N VAL A 39 -46.70 -37.99 54.14
CA VAL A 39 -47.17 -38.58 52.88
C VAL A 39 -47.41 -37.52 51.81
N PHE A 40 -48.05 -36.39 52.16
CA PHE A 40 -48.48 -35.38 51.19
C PHE A 40 -47.48 -34.24 50.99
N ALA A 41 -46.66 -33.90 51.99
CA ALA A 41 -45.66 -32.87 51.84
C ALA A 41 -44.48 -33.41 51.04
N GLU A 42 -44.10 -32.65 50.02
CA GLU A 42 -42.98 -32.96 49.15
C GLU A 42 -41.74 -32.18 49.59
N LYS A 43 -40.61 -32.87 49.60
CA LYS A 43 -39.26 -32.33 49.78
C LYS A 43 -38.53 -32.37 48.45
N GLU A 44 -37.91 -31.25 48.10
CA GLU A 44 -37.07 -31.14 46.90
C GLU A 44 -35.72 -31.84 47.12
N ILE A 45 -35.28 -32.61 46.12
CA ILE A 45 -33.95 -33.22 46.11
C ILE A 45 -33.04 -32.34 45.29
N SER A 46 -32.12 -31.67 45.98
CA SER A 46 -31.06 -30.91 45.34
C SER A 46 -29.85 -31.79 45.08
N LEU A 47 -29.35 -31.72 43.85
CA LEU A 47 -28.02 -32.20 43.48
C LEU A 47 -27.09 -30.99 43.51
N SER A 48 -25.90 -31.16 44.08
CA SER A 48 -24.91 -30.10 44.22
C SER A 48 -23.59 -30.55 43.60
N THR A 49 -23.03 -29.75 42.70
CA THR A 49 -21.70 -29.97 42.11
C THR A 49 -20.86 -28.69 42.17
N ARG A 50 -19.55 -28.81 41.93
CA ARG A 50 -18.67 -27.64 41.77
C ARG A 50 -18.77 -27.13 40.33
N ALA A 51 -18.81 -25.82 40.20
CA ALA A 51 -18.84 -25.15 38.91
C ALA A 51 -17.87 -23.97 38.88
N THR A 52 -17.36 -23.67 37.70
CA THR A 52 -16.46 -22.57 37.41
C THR A 52 -17.15 -21.56 36.49
N VAL A 53 -16.85 -20.28 36.70
CA VAL A 53 -17.29 -19.20 35.80
C VAL A 53 -16.36 -19.16 34.59
N GLU A 54 -16.92 -19.38 33.41
CA GLU A 54 -16.22 -19.38 32.12
C GLU A 54 -16.83 -18.33 31.17
N PRO A 55 -16.03 -17.79 30.22
CA PRO A 55 -16.53 -16.80 29.27
C PRO A 55 -17.56 -17.38 28.31
N SER A 56 -18.49 -16.54 27.85
CA SER A 56 -19.46 -16.91 26.80
C SER A 56 -18.76 -17.28 25.48
N ARG A 57 -17.69 -16.53 25.16
CA ARG A 57 -16.84 -16.66 23.97
C ARG A 57 -15.44 -16.12 24.26
N ILE A 58 -14.47 -16.54 23.45
CA ILE A 58 -13.12 -15.99 23.45
C ILE A 58 -13.07 -14.89 22.38
N ILE A 59 -12.64 -13.69 22.76
CA ILE A 59 -12.49 -12.56 21.82
C ILE A 59 -11.27 -12.79 20.94
N ALA A 60 -10.11 -13.05 21.56
CA ALA A 60 -8.86 -13.25 20.85
C ALA A 60 -7.92 -14.19 21.59
N ASN A 61 -7.12 -14.93 20.83
CA ASN A 61 -5.97 -15.67 21.36
C ASN A 61 -4.73 -14.79 21.20
N ILE A 62 -4.07 -14.48 22.32
CA ILE A 62 -2.84 -13.70 22.34
C ILE A 62 -1.68 -14.68 22.23
N GLN A 63 -1.06 -14.73 21.06
CA GLN A 63 0.06 -15.62 20.75
C GLN A 63 1.36 -14.84 20.63
N SER A 64 2.48 -15.50 20.93
CA SER A 64 3.81 -14.94 20.76
C SER A 64 4.06 -14.57 19.29
N THR A 65 4.49 -13.34 19.02
CA THR A 65 4.74 -12.83 17.65
C THR A 65 6.21 -12.86 17.26
N SER A 66 7.10 -13.21 18.19
CA SER A 66 8.55 -13.21 18.00
C SER A 66 9.23 -14.25 18.87
N ASN A 67 10.36 -14.78 18.40
CA ASN A 67 11.25 -15.66 19.16
C ASN A 67 12.26 -14.88 20.02
N GLN A 68 12.20 -13.54 20.01
CA GLN A 68 13.08 -12.69 20.80
C GLN A 68 12.70 -12.72 22.29
N ARG A 69 13.59 -12.21 23.14
CA ARG A 69 13.33 -12.09 24.58
C ARG A 69 12.25 -11.05 24.85
N ILE A 70 11.34 -11.37 25.76
CA ILE A 70 10.35 -10.43 26.31
C ILE A 70 11.07 -9.50 27.29
N VAL A 71 11.00 -8.19 27.05
CA VAL A 71 11.56 -7.13 27.91
C VAL A 71 10.49 -6.41 28.73
N GLY A 72 9.24 -6.43 28.26
CA GLY A 72 8.08 -5.93 29.00
C GLY A 72 6.95 -6.94 28.90
N ASN A 73 6.50 -7.45 30.04
CA ASN A 73 5.31 -8.29 30.14
C ASN A 73 4.28 -7.58 31.01
N TYR A 74 3.15 -7.20 30.42
CA TYR A 74 2.04 -6.53 31.09
C TYR A 74 0.81 -7.43 31.19
N LEU A 75 0.94 -8.70 30.82
CA LEU A 75 -0.10 -9.70 30.95
C LEU A 75 -0.25 -10.11 32.42
N GLU A 76 -1.46 -9.94 32.94
CA GLU A 76 -1.82 -10.32 34.31
C GLU A 76 -3.20 -10.98 34.29
N GLU A 77 -3.39 -12.00 35.12
CA GLU A 77 -4.65 -12.74 35.22
C GLU A 77 -5.78 -11.81 35.69
N ASN A 78 -6.95 -11.92 35.05
CA ASN A 78 -8.13 -11.09 35.32
C ASN A 78 -7.91 -9.57 35.15
N LYS A 79 -6.86 -9.12 34.46
CA LYS A 79 -6.63 -7.69 34.19
C LYS A 79 -7.53 -7.19 33.06
N LEU A 80 -8.20 -6.08 33.31
CA LEU A 80 -8.96 -5.33 32.29
C LEU A 80 -8.00 -4.57 31.40
N VAL A 81 -8.15 -4.76 30.09
CA VAL A 81 -7.39 -4.07 29.04
C VAL A 81 -8.34 -3.41 28.06
N LYS A 82 -7.89 -2.31 27.47
CA LYS A 82 -8.58 -1.61 26.39
C LYS A 82 -7.92 -1.92 25.06
N GLN A 83 -8.68 -1.77 23.98
CA GLN A 83 -8.15 -1.85 22.63
C GLN A 83 -6.91 -0.96 22.47
N GLY A 84 -5.83 -1.55 21.96
CA GLY A 84 -4.55 -0.87 21.74
C GLY A 84 -3.59 -0.88 22.94
N ASP A 85 -4.02 -1.35 24.11
CA ASP A 85 -3.13 -1.47 25.28
C ASP A 85 -1.96 -2.42 24.96
N LEU A 86 -0.75 -2.02 25.37
CA LEU A 86 0.46 -2.83 25.20
C LEU A 86 0.44 -4.01 26.17
N LEU A 87 0.54 -5.22 25.64
CA LEU A 87 0.49 -6.46 26.40
C LEU A 87 1.88 -7.06 26.58
N VAL A 88 2.64 -7.16 25.49
CA VAL A 88 4.00 -7.73 25.49
C VAL A 88 4.89 -6.88 24.61
N GLN A 89 6.10 -6.63 25.09
CA GLN A 89 7.17 -5.94 24.37
C GLN A 89 8.38 -6.86 24.28
N TYR A 90 8.81 -7.15 23.06
CA TYR A 90 10.04 -7.88 22.79
C TYR A 90 11.23 -6.93 22.70
N GLN A 91 12.43 -7.47 22.92
CA GLN A 91 13.69 -6.75 22.74
C GLN A 91 13.80 -6.27 21.28
N GLN A 92 13.67 -4.97 21.06
CA GLN A 92 13.87 -4.38 19.74
C GLN A 92 15.33 -4.50 19.32
N GLY A 93 15.56 -4.97 18.11
CA GLY A 93 16.87 -5.00 17.46
C GLY A 93 17.08 -3.75 16.61
N ALA A 94 17.78 -3.92 15.49
CA ALA A 94 18.09 -2.84 14.56
C ALA A 94 16.92 -2.50 13.60
N GLU A 95 15.74 -3.11 13.74
CA GLU A 95 14.62 -2.98 12.81
C GLU A 95 14.11 -1.54 12.74
N ALA A 96 13.96 -0.86 13.89
CA ALA A 96 13.52 0.53 13.94
C ALA A 96 14.50 1.48 13.20
N VAL A 97 15.80 1.26 13.40
CA VAL A 97 16.85 2.02 12.71
C VAL A 97 16.82 1.75 11.20
N GLN A 98 16.57 0.51 10.79
CA GLN A 98 16.45 0.15 9.38
C GLN A 98 15.20 0.74 8.72
N VAL A 99 14.06 0.76 9.40
CA VAL A 99 12.83 1.41 8.90
C VAL A 99 13.08 2.89 8.63
N GLU A 100 13.76 3.58 9.55
CA GLU A 100 14.12 4.99 9.40
C GLU A 100 15.14 5.22 8.28
N ALA A 101 16.13 4.35 8.15
CA ALA A 101 17.11 4.39 7.06
C ALA A 101 16.43 4.23 5.69
N TYR A 102 15.51 3.26 5.54
CA TYR A 102 14.74 3.11 4.32
C TYR A 102 13.80 4.31 4.07
N ALA A 103 13.20 4.88 5.12
CA ALA A 103 12.36 6.08 4.99
C ALA A 103 13.16 7.26 4.42
N SER A 104 14.35 7.51 4.97
CA SER A 104 15.27 8.56 4.50
C SER A 104 15.74 8.30 3.05
N GLN A 105 16.09 7.04 2.74
CA GLN A 105 16.47 6.66 1.38
C GLN A 105 15.32 6.87 0.37
N LEU A 106 14.09 6.53 0.75
CA LEU A 106 12.92 6.73 -0.09
C LEU A 106 12.61 8.20 -0.35
N GLU A 107 12.77 9.05 0.67
CA GLU A 107 12.60 10.49 0.51
C GLU A 107 13.60 11.04 -0.52
N MET A 108 14.87 10.69 -0.39
CA MET A 108 15.92 11.08 -1.34
C MET A 108 15.62 10.58 -2.76
N LEU A 109 15.26 9.30 -2.93
CA LEU A 109 14.96 8.73 -4.25
C LEU A 109 13.73 9.36 -4.89
N LYS A 110 12.70 9.70 -4.09
CA LYS A 110 11.49 10.39 -4.58
C LYS A 110 11.78 11.84 -4.97
N ASP A 111 12.61 12.55 -4.21
CA ASP A 111 13.10 13.88 -4.58
C ASP A 111 13.91 13.83 -5.89
N GLN A 112 14.81 12.84 -6.02
CA GLN A 112 15.58 12.63 -7.25
C GLN A 112 14.67 12.35 -8.46
N LYS A 113 13.70 11.44 -8.33
CA LYS A 113 12.73 11.15 -9.39
C LYS A 113 11.94 12.39 -9.80
N LYS A 114 11.53 13.21 -8.83
CA LYS A 114 10.81 14.46 -9.08
C LYS A 114 11.68 15.44 -9.89
N GLN A 115 12.92 15.65 -9.50
CA GLN A 115 13.85 16.56 -10.20
C GLN A 115 14.22 16.05 -11.60
N LEU A 116 14.37 14.73 -11.77
CA LEU A 116 14.54 14.12 -13.09
C LEU A 116 13.29 14.31 -13.98
N GLY A 117 12.10 14.34 -13.38
CA GLY A 117 10.86 14.72 -14.04
C GLY A 117 10.90 16.15 -14.60
N TYR A 118 11.46 17.11 -13.85
CA TYR A 118 11.66 18.48 -14.35
C TYR A 118 12.64 18.53 -15.52
N LEU A 119 13.72 17.75 -15.51
CA LEU A 119 14.59 17.62 -16.68
C LEU A 119 13.83 17.08 -17.89
N GLN A 120 13.00 16.05 -17.70
CA GLN A 120 12.22 15.49 -18.79
C GLN A 120 11.27 16.53 -19.41
N SER A 121 10.57 17.31 -18.58
CA SER A 121 9.71 18.40 -19.05
C SER A 121 10.52 19.49 -19.73
N SER A 122 11.66 19.88 -19.17
CA SER A 122 12.55 20.90 -19.74
C SER A 122 13.04 20.50 -21.15
N LEU A 123 13.43 19.24 -21.34
CA LEU A 123 13.80 18.70 -22.66
C LEU A 123 12.63 18.69 -23.64
N LYS A 124 11.41 18.37 -23.18
CA LYS A 124 10.21 18.33 -24.03
C LYS A 124 9.77 19.72 -24.48
N GLU A 125 9.74 20.68 -23.57
CA GLU A 125 9.26 22.04 -23.78
C GLU A 125 10.33 22.99 -24.33
N GLY A 126 11.61 22.65 -24.15
CA GLY A 126 12.75 23.47 -24.60
C GLY A 126 13.03 24.69 -23.72
N SER A 127 12.51 24.72 -22.50
CA SER A 127 12.73 25.79 -21.51
C SER A 127 12.97 25.19 -20.12
N ASP A 128 13.61 25.95 -19.22
CA ASP A 128 13.92 25.48 -17.86
C ASP A 128 12.63 25.39 -17.03
N GLN A 129 12.31 24.18 -16.57
CA GLN A 129 11.13 23.88 -15.75
C GLN A 129 11.47 23.62 -14.27
N PHE A 130 12.71 23.86 -13.85
CA PHE A 130 13.12 23.69 -12.46
C PHE A 130 12.62 24.87 -11.61
N PRO A 131 11.84 24.64 -10.54
CA PRO A 131 11.36 25.71 -9.68
C PRO A 131 12.47 26.30 -8.80
N GLU A 132 13.43 25.47 -8.43
CA GLU A 132 14.56 25.80 -7.56
C GLU A 132 15.80 25.06 -8.04
N ALA A 133 16.97 25.47 -7.53
CA ALA A 133 18.24 24.83 -7.83
C ALA A 133 18.19 23.33 -7.46
N ASP A 134 18.56 22.50 -8.42
CA ASP A 134 18.49 21.07 -8.29
C ASP A 134 19.67 20.51 -7.45
N LYS A 135 19.48 19.35 -6.82
CA LYS A 135 20.48 18.72 -5.94
C LYS A 135 21.29 17.63 -6.64
N PHE A 136 20.90 17.23 -7.85
CA PHE A 136 21.39 16.04 -8.54
C PHE A 136 22.15 16.36 -9.84
N GLY A 137 22.26 17.65 -10.20
CA GLY A 137 22.92 18.13 -11.42
C GLY A 137 22.07 18.07 -12.68
N TYR A 138 20.77 17.79 -12.57
CA TYR A 138 19.86 17.66 -13.71
C TYR A 138 19.58 18.99 -14.40
N GLN A 139 19.61 20.12 -13.67
CA GLN A 139 19.47 21.43 -14.29
C GLN A 139 20.69 21.72 -15.16
N GLU A 140 21.90 21.40 -14.70
CA GLU A 140 23.12 21.51 -15.51
C GLU A 140 23.08 20.60 -16.74
N MET A 141 22.56 19.37 -16.62
CA MET A 141 22.38 18.50 -17.81
C MET A 141 21.45 19.12 -18.86
N PHE A 142 20.43 19.88 -18.44
CA PHE A 142 19.59 20.62 -19.37
C PHE A 142 20.35 21.78 -20.04
N ARG A 143 21.16 22.51 -19.28
CA ARG A 143 22.02 23.59 -19.81
C ARG A 143 23.04 23.06 -20.81
N ASP A 144 23.62 21.89 -20.55
CA ASP A 144 24.51 21.20 -21.48
C ASP A 144 23.80 20.80 -22.78
N TYR A 145 22.56 20.34 -22.69
CA TYR A 145 21.72 20.08 -23.87
C TYR A 145 21.50 21.36 -24.69
N LEU A 146 21.14 22.48 -24.04
CA LEU A 146 20.95 23.77 -24.71
C LEU A 146 22.23 24.27 -25.38
N SER A 147 23.39 24.08 -24.73
CA SER A 147 24.70 24.43 -25.27
C SER A 147 25.05 23.62 -26.52
N GLN A 148 24.80 22.31 -26.50
CA GLN A 148 24.98 21.43 -27.66
C GLN A 148 24.05 21.83 -28.82
N ALA A 149 22.78 22.08 -28.54
CA ALA A 149 21.81 22.54 -29.54
C ALA A 149 22.21 23.90 -30.13
N SER A 150 22.69 24.83 -29.30
CA SER A 150 23.20 26.14 -29.74
C SER A 150 24.41 25.98 -30.66
N SER A 151 25.35 25.12 -30.29
CA SER A 151 26.55 24.84 -31.09
C SER A 151 26.20 24.28 -32.47
N LEU A 152 25.25 23.34 -32.55
CA LEU A 152 24.73 22.81 -33.82
C LEU A 152 24.12 23.92 -34.70
N ARG A 153 23.27 24.77 -34.12
CA ARG A 153 22.67 25.92 -34.84
C ARG A 153 23.74 26.89 -35.33
N SER A 154 24.72 27.20 -34.50
CA SER A 154 25.84 28.09 -34.86
C SER A 154 26.66 27.51 -36.02
N ASN A 155 26.99 26.21 -35.98
CA ASN A 155 27.75 25.56 -37.05
C ASN A 155 27.01 25.62 -38.40
N VAL A 156 25.71 25.31 -38.42
CA VAL A 156 24.89 25.39 -39.64
C VAL A 156 24.75 26.83 -40.12
N SER A 157 24.58 27.79 -39.21
CA SER A 157 24.53 29.21 -39.55
C SER A 157 25.81 29.70 -40.21
N GLN A 158 26.98 29.34 -39.66
CA GLN A 158 28.29 29.67 -40.23
C GLN A 158 28.49 29.03 -41.61
N GLN A 159 28.09 27.76 -41.76
CA GLN A 159 28.14 27.08 -43.06
C GLN A 159 27.25 27.77 -44.10
N ASN A 160 26.02 28.14 -43.74
CA ASN A 160 25.11 28.84 -44.63
C ASN A 160 25.56 30.26 -44.96
N ALA A 161 26.20 30.97 -44.02
CA ALA A 161 26.82 32.27 -44.29
C ALA A 161 27.97 32.14 -45.31
N SER A 162 28.81 31.11 -45.16
CA SER A 162 29.87 30.81 -46.13
C SER A 162 29.32 30.48 -47.52
N ILE A 163 28.29 29.63 -47.61
CA ILE A 163 27.58 29.32 -48.86
C ILE A 163 26.99 30.58 -49.49
N SER A 164 26.35 31.44 -48.69
CA SER A 164 25.78 32.71 -49.17
C SER A 164 26.85 33.61 -49.78
N SER A 165 28.00 33.72 -49.11
CA SER A 165 29.13 34.51 -49.60
C SER A 165 29.71 33.94 -50.91
N GLN A 166 29.84 32.62 -51.01
CA GLN A 166 30.32 31.95 -52.22
C GLN A 166 29.34 32.12 -53.39
N ASN A 167 28.04 31.96 -53.14
CA ASN A 167 27.00 32.18 -54.14
C ASN A 167 26.97 33.64 -54.61
N ALA A 168 27.11 34.60 -53.70
CA ALA A 168 27.19 36.02 -54.06
C ALA A 168 28.42 36.32 -54.93
N ALA A 169 29.58 35.76 -54.59
CA ALA A 169 30.80 35.91 -55.38
C ALA A 169 30.66 35.27 -56.78
N ALA A 170 30.05 34.08 -56.87
CA ALA A 170 29.77 33.40 -58.13
C ALA A 170 28.82 34.24 -59.01
N SER A 171 27.71 34.73 -58.45
CA SER A 171 26.78 35.60 -59.15
C SER A 171 27.43 36.91 -59.62
N GLN A 172 28.28 37.53 -58.79
CA GLN A 172 29.01 38.73 -59.17
C GLN A 172 29.99 38.48 -60.32
N SER A 173 30.76 37.38 -60.26
CA SER A 173 31.68 36.98 -61.32
C SER A 173 30.92 36.69 -62.63
N GLN A 174 29.79 36.01 -62.55
CA GLN A 174 28.94 35.74 -63.70
C GLN A 174 28.40 37.04 -64.32
N ALA A 175 27.97 38.00 -63.50
CA ALA A 175 27.50 39.32 -63.99
C ALA A 175 28.62 40.11 -64.69
N GLU A 176 29.85 40.09 -64.15
CA GLU A 176 31.00 40.74 -64.75
C GLU A 176 31.38 40.12 -66.10
N ILE A 177 31.39 38.78 -66.18
CA ILE A 177 31.61 38.07 -67.45
C ILE A 177 30.47 38.39 -68.44
N GLY A 178 29.23 38.48 -67.97
CA GLY A 178 28.08 38.90 -68.77
C GLY A 178 28.28 40.30 -69.38
N ASN A 179 28.82 41.24 -68.61
CA ASN A 179 29.18 42.57 -69.10
C ASN A 179 30.28 42.50 -70.18
N LEU A 180 31.32 41.68 -69.99
CA LEU A 180 32.37 41.47 -70.99
C LEU A 180 31.82 40.85 -72.29
N ILE A 181 30.89 39.90 -72.18
CA ILE A 181 30.16 39.33 -73.31
C ILE A 181 29.43 40.45 -74.06
N SER A 182 28.61 41.24 -73.37
CA SER A 182 27.82 42.31 -73.99
C SER A 182 28.70 43.35 -74.68
N GLN A 183 29.80 43.78 -74.04
CA GLN A 183 30.75 44.73 -74.64
C GLN A 183 31.46 44.16 -75.87
N THR A 184 31.78 42.87 -75.85
CA THR A 184 32.43 42.20 -76.99
C THR A 184 31.46 42.03 -78.15
N GLU A 185 30.20 41.69 -77.88
CA GLU A 185 29.13 41.61 -78.89
C GLU A 185 28.86 42.97 -79.55
N GLU A 186 28.87 44.06 -78.77
CA GLU A 186 28.74 45.42 -79.29
C GLU A 186 29.90 45.79 -80.21
N LYS A 187 31.15 45.55 -79.80
CA LYS A 187 32.33 45.78 -80.65
C LYS A 187 32.27 44.97 -81.94
N ILE A 188 31.87 43.70 -81.89
CA ILE A 188 31.70 42.88 -83.11
C ILE A 188 30.67 43.52 -84.05
N ARG A 189 29.57 44.07 -83.52
CA ARG A 189 28.55 44.76 -84.30
C ARG A 189 29.08 46.04 -84.94
N ASP A 190 29.86 46.83 -84.20
CA ASP A 190 30.48 48.06 -84.71
C ASP A 190 31.46 47.77 -85.86
N TYR A 191 32.29 46.74 -85.71
CA TYR A 191 33.22 46.31 -86.75
C TYR A 191 32.49 45.74 -87.98
N LYS A 192 31.38 44.99 -87.79
CA LYS A 192 30.51 44.54 -88.90
C LYS A 192 29.86 45.72 -89.61
N THR A 193 29.49 46.77 -88.88
CA THR A 193 28.93 48.01 -89.46
C THR A 193 29.99 48.74 -90.29
N ALA A 194 31.22 48.87 -89.77
CA ALA A 194 32.33 49.46 -90.50
C ALA A 194 32.68 48.66 -91.78
N LYS A 195 32.70 47.32 -91.68
CA LYS A 195 32.86 46.45 -92.85
C LYS A 195 31.79 46.72 -93.91
N SER A 196 30.51 46.74 -93.52
CA SER A 196 29.41 47.03 -94.46
C SER A 196 29.52 48.42 -95.08
N ALA A 197 29.98 49.43 -94.34
CA ALA A 197 30.17 50.78 -94.86
C ALA A 197 31.30 50.83 -95.90
N ILE A 198 32.42 50.13 -95.65
CA ILE A 198 33.52 49.98 -96.62
C ILE A 198 33.04 49.20 -97.86
N GLU A 199 32.23 48.15 -97.70
CA GLU A 199 31.68 47.35 -98.79
C GLU A 199 30.73 48.13 -99.70
N LYS A 200 29.84 48.96 -99.12
CA LYS A 200 28.80 49.70 -99.85
C LYS A 200 29.20 51.12 -100.26
N GLY A 201 30.28 51.66 -99.70
CA GLY A 201 30.68 53.05 -99.89
C GLY A 201 29.89 54.05 -99.03
N ASP A 202 29.27 53.59 -97.94
CA ASP A 202 28.45 54.42 -97.06
C ASP A 202 29.31 55.24 -96.09
N GLN A 203 28.73 56.28 -95.48
CA GLN A 203 29.38 57.05 -94.42
C GLN A 203 29.39 56.28 -93.09
N LEU A 204 30.53 56.31 -92.40
CA LEU A 204 30.69 55.74 -91.06
C LEU A 204 30.86 56.84 -90.02
N ASP A 205 30.24 56.68 -88.85
CA ASP A 205 30.42 57.59 -87.72
C ASP A 205 31.89 57.58 -87.24
N SER A 206 32.44 58.77 -87.03
CA SER A 206 33.75 59.01 -86.43
C SER A 206 33.94 58.40 -85.03
N GLN A 207 32.86 58.17 -84.29
CA GLN A 207 32.90 57.52 -82.97
C GLN A 207 32.98 55.99 -83.05
N ASN A 208 32.83 55.39 -84.23
CA ASN A 208 32.90 53.95 -84.38
C ASN A 208 34.34 53.45 -84.07
N PRO A 209 34.50 52.42 -83.22
CA PRO A 209 35.81 51.88 -82.87
C PRO A 209 36.68 51.43 -84.06
N ALA A 210 36.06 51.07 -85.19
CA ALA A 210 36.73 50.65 -86.42
C ALA A 210 36.88 51.80 -87.45
N TYR A 211 36.64 53.05 -87.08
CA TYR A 211 36.72 54.21 -87.99
C TYR A 211 38.12 54.39 -88.61
N SER A 212 39.19 53.99 -87.93
CA SER A 212 40.55 54.02 -88.47
C SER A 212 40.72 53.13 -89.72
N PHE A 213 40.06 51.97 -89.75
CA PHE A 213 40.04 51.11 -90.94
C PHE A 213 39.26 51.78 -92.08
N TYR A 214 38.15 52.44 -91.76
CA TYR A 214 37.36 53.20 -92.73
C TYR A 214 38.13 54.39 -93.32
N GLN A 215 38.90 55.12 -92.51
CA GLN A 215 39.79 56.19 -93.00
C GLN A 215 40.88 55.65 -93.93
N THR A 216 41.44 54.48 -93.60
CA THR A 216 42.46 53.84 -94.43
C THR A 216 41.89 53.49 -95.81
N TYR A 217 40.66 52.98 -95.87
CA TYR A 217 39.92 52.79 -97.13
C TYR A 217 39.74 54.10 -97.91
N LYS A 218 39.27 55.17 -97.28
CA LYS A 218 39.10 56.48 -97.94
C LYS A 218 40.39 57.06 -98.52
N ASN A 219 41.51 56.89 -97.82
CA ASN A 219 42.80 57.45 -98.24
C ASN A 219 43.49 56.65 -99.36
N GLN A 220 43.11 55.38 -99.58
CA GLN A 220 43.69 54.51 -100.60
C GLN A 220 42.98 54.62 -101.98
N GLY A 221 41.97 55.49 -102.10
CA GLY A 221 41.20 55.71 -103.33
C GLY A 221 40.00 54.78 -103.43
N GLU A 222 38.78 55.34 -103.48
CA GLU A 222 37.51 54.60 -103.44
C GLU A 222 37.33 53.58 -104.60
N GLU A 223 38.12 53.69 -105.67
CA GLU A 223 38.01 52.92 -106.92
C GLU A 223 39.00 51.74 -107.06
N ASP A 224 39.90 51.49 -106.09
CA ASP A 224 40.81 50.31 -106.14
C ASP A 224 40.19 49.07 -105.44
N PRO A 225 39.77 48.03 -106.19
CA PRO A 225 39.18 46.82 -105.62
C PRO A 225 40.16 46.03 -104.73
N HIS A 226 41.47 46.12 -105.00
CA HIS A 226 42.49 45.38 -104.27
C HIS A 226 42.73 46.00 -102.88
N ALA A 227 42.90 47.32 -102.80
CA ALA A 227 43.02 48.06 -101.54
C ALA A 227 41.80 47.87 -100.63
N LYS A 228 40.59 47.93 -101.21
CA LYS A 228 39.33 47.67 -100.49
C LYS A 228 39.28 46.25 -99.89
N SER A 229 39.65 45.24 -100.68
CA SER A 229 39.69 43.85 -100.23
C SER A 229 40.68 43.65 -99.05
N GLN A 230 41.84 44.30 -99.10
CA GLN A 230 42.84 44.22 -98.05
C GLN A 230 42.36 44.82 -96.72
N VAL A 231 41.69 45.98 -96.75
CA VAL A 231 41.12 46.60 -95.55
C VAL A 231 39.99 45.74 -94.97
N ILE A 232 39.12 45.18 -95.82
CA ILE A 232 38.07 44.26 -95.37
C ILE A 232 38.67 43.02 -94.68
N ALA A 233 39.73 42.43 -95.24
CA ALA A 233 40.40 41.27 -94.65
C ALA A 233 40.99 41.60 -93.25
N GLN A 234 41.49 42.81 -93.04
CA GLN A 234 41.97 43.26 -91.72
C GLN A 234 40.82 43.43 -90.71
N VAL A 235 39.68 43.98 -91.15
CA VAL A 235 38.48 44.08 -90.31
C VAL A 235 37.94 42.68 -89.96
N ASP A 236 37.95 41.74 -90.91
CA ASP A 236 37.55 40.34 -90.67
C ASP A 236 38.46 39.60 -89.70
N ALA A 237 39.78 39.85 -89.75
CA ALA A 237 40.72 39.30 -88.78
C ALA A 237 40.40 39.78 -87.36
N GLN A 238 40.05 41.07 -87.19
CA GLN A 238 39.63 41.63 -85.90
C GLN A 238 38.29 41.05 -85.42
N ILE A 239 37.32 40.90 -86.33
CA ILE A 239 36.03 40.24 -86.02
C ILE A 239 36.27 38.81 -85.54
N THR A 240 37.10 38.04 -86.24
CA THR A 240 37.40 36.64 -85.89
C THR A 240 38.06 36.54 -84.50
N GLN A 241 38.99 37.45 -84.18
CA GLN A 241 39.64 37.51 -82.86
C GLN A 241 38.64 37.83 -81.73
N LEU A 242 37.74 38.78 -81.97
CA LEU A 242 36.68 39.13 -81.02
C LEU A 242 35.68 37.97 -80.85
N GLU A 243 35.30 37.27 -81.93
CA GLU A 243 34.42 36.11 -81.89
C GLU A 243 35.06 34.93 -81.11
N SER A 244 36.37 34.73 -81.25
CA SER A 244 37.12 33.75 -80.44
C SER A 244 37.10 34.11 -78.94
N SER A 245 37.35 35.38 -78.61
CA SER A 245 37.31 35.87 -77.23
C SER A 245 35.90 35.76 -76.62
N LEU A 246 34.87 36.08 -77.42
CA LEU A 246 33.47 35.92 -77.05
C LEU A 246 33.11 34.45 -76.75
N ALA A 247 33.60 33.52 -77.57
CA ALA A 247 33.40 32.10 -77.31
C ALA A 247 34.03 31.68 -75.97
N THR A 248 35.23 32.18 -75.65
CA THR A 248 35.87 31.95 -74.34
C THR A 248 35.04 32.53 -73.19
N TYR A 249 34.57 33.77 -73.28
CA TYR A 249 33.75 34.37 -72.24
C TYR A 249 32.42 33.64 -72.03
N ARG A 250 31.78 33.16 -73.10
CA ARG A 250 30.54 32.36 -72.99
C ARG A 250 30.74 31.05 -72.24
N VAL A 251 31.87 30.38 -72.45
CA VAL A 251 32.24 29.18 -71.68
C VAL A 251 32.44 29.52 -70.21
N GLN A 252 33.15 30.61 -69.91
CA GLN A 252 33.36 31.07 -68.53
C GLN A 252 32.05 31.50 -67.85
N TYR A 253 31.13 32.13 -68.60
CA TYR A 253 29.81 32.54 -68.12
C TYR A 253 28.95 31.34 -67.72
N ALA A 254 28.98 30.27 -68.51
CA ALA A 254 28.26 29.04 -68.20
C ALA A 254 28.82 28.34 -66.95
N GLY A 255 30.13 28.48 -66.67
CA GLY A 255 30.79 27.88 -65.51
C GLY A 255 30.75 28.70 -64.22
N SER A 256 30.62 30.03 -64.30
CA SER A 256 30.74 30.95 -63.15
C SER A 256 29.46 31.11 -62.31
N GLY A 257 28.29 30.73 -62.82
CA GLY A 257 27.00 30.91 -62.15
C GLY A 257 26.54 29.80 -61.21
N ALA A 258 27.37 28.80 -60.93
CA ALA A 258 26.96 27.65 -60.12
C ALA A 258 26.69 28.08 -58.66
N GLN A 259 25.49 27.77 -58.15
CA GLN A 259 25.09 28.06 -56.77
C GLN A 259 25.04 26.77 -55.96
N GLN A 260 25.52 26.86 -54.71
CA GLN A 260 25.40 25.80 -53.72
C GLN A 260 24.11 25.95 -52.92
N ALA A 261 23.44 24.83 -52.62
CA ALA A 261 22.28 24.82 -51.74
C ALA A 261 22.71 24.96 -50.27
N HIS A 262 21.85 25.57 -49.46
CA HIS A 262 22.05 25.63 -48.00
C HIS A 262 22.04 24.25 -47.36
N ALA A 263 22.74 24.12 -46.24
CA ALA A 263 22.75 22.91 -45.45
C ALA A 263 21.34 22.57 -44.94
N THR A 264 20.91 21.34 -45.15
CA THR A 264 19.63 20.78 -44.68
C THR A 264 19.88 19.74 -43.59
N GLY A 265 18.90 19.50 -42.72
CA GLY A 265 18.98 18.46 -41.68
C GLY A 265 19.33 18.95 -40.26
N LEU A 266 19.40 20.27 -40.02
CA LEU A 266 19.54 20.79 -38.66
C LEU A 266 18.40 20.31 -37.75
N ASP A 267 17.16 20.33 -38.24
CA ASP A 267 15.99 19.92 -37.46
C ASP A 267 16.06 18.43 -37.07
N SER A 268 16.50 17.56 -37.98
CA SER A 268 16.66 16.14 -37.68
C SER A 268 17.81 15.87 -36.70
N GLN A 269 18.90 16.65 -36.77
CA GLN A 269 19.99 16.58 -35.80
C GLN A 269 19.54 17.04 -34.41
N LEU A 270 18.80 18.14 -34.32
CA LEU A 270 18.26 18.65 -33.06
C LEU A 270 17.25 17.67 -32.43
N GLU A 271 16.39 17.07 -33.25
CA GLU A 271 15.42 16.08 -32.79
C GLU A 271 16.13 14.78 -32.34
N SER A 272 17.16 14.35 -33.07
CA SER A 272 17.99 13.20 -32.64
C SER A 272 18.67 13.48 -31.30
N LEU A 273 19.26 14.67 -31.13
CA LEU A 273 19.89 15.08 -29.86
C LEU A 273 18.88 15.07 -28.71
N LYS A 274 17.69 15.64 -28.91
CA LYS A 274 16.61 15.64 -27.93
C LYS A 274 16.19 14.21 -27.57
N SER A 275 15.98 13.36 -28.57
CA SER A 275 15.61 11.95 -28.39
C SER A 275 16.67 11.18 -27.59
N GLN A 276 17.96 11.38 -27.87
CA GLN A 276 19.04 10.74 -27.12
C GLN A 276 19.02 11.11 -25.63
N HIS A 277 18.82 12.40 -25.30
CA HIS A 277 18.69 12.84 -23.92
C HIS A 277 17.41 12.29 -23.25
N LEU A 278 16.29 12.27 -23.96
CA LEU A 278 15.03 11.72 -23.43
C LEU A 278 15.12 10.21 -23.17
N VAL A 279 15.82 9.45 -24.01
CA VAL A 279 16.07 8.01 -23.78
C VAL A 279 16.90 7.81 -22.52
N LYS A 280 17.97 8.59 -22.31
CA LYS A 280 18.78 8.52 -21.09
C LYS A 280 17.96 8.82 -19.84
N VAL A 281 17.15 9.89 -19.89
CA VAL A 281 16.22 10.24 -18.79
C VAL A 281 15.21 9.12 -18.54
N GLY A 282 14.66 8.50 -19.59
CA GLY A 282 13.74 7.37 -19.45
C GLY A 282 14.38 6.13 -18.82
N GLN A 283 15.63 5.83 -19.16
CA GLN A 283 16.40 4.74 -18.54
C GLN A 283 16.64 5.02 -17.05
N GLU A 284 17.04 6.24 -16.71
CA GLU A 284 17.31 6.63 -15.33
C GLU A 284 16.02 6.65 -14.48
N LEU A 285 14.89 7.13 -15.02
CA LEU A 285 13.58 7.04 -14.38
C LEU A 285 13.21 5.59 -14.05
N THR A 286 13.44 4.67 -15.00
CA THR A 286 13.17 3.24 -14.81
C THR A 286 14.03 2.66 -13.67
N LEU A 287 15.31 3.02 -13.62
CA LEU A 287 16.22 2.59 -12.55
C LEU A 287 15.82 3.17 -11.19
N LEU A 288 15.40 4.43 -11.14
CA LEU A 288 14.89 5.05 -9.91
C LEU A 288 13.61 4.37 -9.42
N ASP A 289 12.70 4.02 -10.33
CA ASP A 289 11.48 3.30 -9.97
C ASP A 289 11.76 1.93 -9.38
N GLN A 290 12.73 1.19 -9.93
CA GLN A 290 13.16 -0.08 -9.36
C GLN A 290 13.75 0.10 -7.94
N LYS A 291 14.62 1.10 -7.75
CA LYS A 291 15.22 1.40 -6.42
C LYS A 291 14.17 1.82 -5.40
N ILE A 292 13.18 2.62 -5.81
CA ILE A 292 12.06 3.02 -4.94
C ILE A 292 11.27 1.78 -4.53
N LEU A 293 10.91 0.91 -5.47
CA LEU A 293 10.15 -0.31 -5.18
C LEU A 293 10.92 -1.24 -4.23
N GLU A 294 12.23 -1.40 -4.44
CA GLU A 294 13.10 -2.18 -3.57
C GLU A 294 13.14 -1.60 -2.15
N ALA A 295 13.35 -0.29 -2.01
CA ALA A 295 13.40 0.37 -0.71
C ALA A 295 12.02 0.40 -0.01
N GLU A 296 10.91 0.51 -0.74
CA GLU A 296 9.54 0.40 -0.19
C GLU A 296 9.27 -1.02 0.33
N SER A 297 9.69 -2.03 -0.43
CA SER A 297 9.58 -3.43 -0.03
C SER A 297 10.44 -3.72 1.19
N GLY A 298 11.69 -3.24 1.22
CA GLY A 298 12.60 -3.34 2.36
C GLY A 298 12.01 -2.68 3.60
N LYS A 299 11.49 -1.45 3.48
CA LYS A 299 10.82 -0.74 4.57
C LYS A 299 9.62 -1.52 5.11
N LYS A 300 8.79 -2.08 4.22
CA LYS A 300 7.60 -2.86 4.61
C LYS A 300 7.97 -4.12 5.37
N VAL A 301 9.00 -4.84 4.92
CA VAL A 301 9.51 -6.03 5.61
C VAL A 301 10.02 -5.67 7.00
N GLN A 302 10.85 -4.64 7.11
CA GLN A 302 11.38 -4.20 8.40
C GLN A 302 10.30 -3.64 9.34
N GLY A 303 9.30 -2.93 8.79
CA GLY A 303 8.14 -2.45 9.53
C GLY A 303 7.32 -3.61 10.11
N GLY A 304 7.06 -4.65 9.31
CA GLY A 304 6.37 -5.84 9.78
C GLY A 304 7.14 -6.59 10.87
N LEU A 305 8.48 -6.63 10.80
CA LEU A 305 9.32 -7.19 11.86
C LEU A 305 9.28 -6.33 13.14
N LEU A 306 9.26 -5.00 13.00
CA LEU A 306 9.12 -4.08 14.13
C LEU A 306 7.77 -4.22 14.83
N ASP A 307 6.68 -4.38 14.05
CA ASP A 307 5.33 -4.59 14.56
C ASP A 307 5.23 -5.93 15.32
N LYS A 308 5.88 -6.99 14.83
CA LYS A 308 6.03 -8.26 15.57
C LYS A 308 6.74 -8.10 16.91
N GLY A 309 7.50 -7.02 17.11
CA GLY A 309 8.17 -6.70 18.36
C GLY A 309 7.22 -6.25 19.48
N LYS A 310 5.92 -6.07 19.21
CA LYS A 310 4.90 -5.69 20.21
C LYS A 310 3.62 -6.49 20.01
N ILE A 311 2.97 -6.81 21.12
CA ILE A 311 1.63 -7.38 21.14
C ILE A 311 0.72 -6.37 21.83
N THR A 312 -0.37 -5.99 21.17
CA THR A 312 -1.40 -5.08 21.71
C THR A 312 -2.75 -5.77 21.79
N ALA A 313 -3.61 -5.32 22.70
CA ALA A 313 -4.97 -5.82 22.80
C ALA A 313 -5.79 -5.46 21.54
N SER A 314 -6.46 -6.45 20.94
CA SER A 314 -7.28 -6.25 19.74
C SER A 314 -8.60 -5.54 20.04
N GLU A 315 -9.14 -5.74 21.24
CA GLU A 315 -10.41 -5.19 21.74
C GLU A 315 -10.34 -4.99 23.27
N ASP A 316 -11.35 -4.34 23.83
CA ASP A 316 -11.53 -4.26 25.27
C ASP A 316 -11.89 -5.64 25.84
N GLY A 317 -11.26 -6.03 26.95
CA GLY A 317 -11.55 -7.32 27.57
C GLY A 317 -10.80 -7.58 28.85
N VAL A 318 -10.90 -8.83 29.32
CA VAL A 318 -10.24 -9.35 30.51
C VAL A 318 -9.23 -10.39 30.07
N LEU A 319 -7.98 -10.26 30.52
CA LEU A 319 -6.92 -11.22 30.21
C LEU A 319 -7.05 -12.49 31.06
N HIS A 320 -6.88 -13.63 30.40
CA HIS A 320 -6.71 -14.93 31.02
C HIS A 320 -5.36 -15.52 30.60
N LEU A 321 -4.44 -15.71 31.54
CA LEU A 321 -3.08 -16.15 31.26
C LEU A 321 -3.04 -17.63 30.96
N ASN A 322 -2.15 -18.02 30.03
CA ASN A 322 -1.74 -19.41 29.93
C ASN A 322 -0.70 -19.70 31.03
N PRO A 323 -0.99 -20.56 32.03
CA PRO A 323 -0.06 -20.82 33.13
C PRO A 323 1.28 -21.38 32.66
N GLU A 324 1.32 -22.13 31.57
CA GLU A 324 2.56 -22.73 31.03
C GLU A 324 3.57 -21.69 30.52
N THR A 325 3.11 -20.51 30.12
CA THR A 325 3.96 -19.46 29.52
C THR A 325 4.05 -18.19 30.37
N SER A 326 3.27 -18.12 31.45
CA SER A 326 3.13 -16.94 32.32
C SER A 326 4.45 -16.38 32.89
N GLU A 327 5.40 -17.24 33.24
CA GLU A 327 6.71 -16.84 33.80
C GLU A 327 7.87 -16.89 32.78
N SER A 328 7.61 -17.25 31.53
CA SER A 328 8.65 -17.47 30.53
C SER A 328 9.11 -16.15 29.90
N THR A 329 10.42 -15.87 29.93
CA THR A 329 11.01 -14.67 29.28
C THR A 329 11.34 -14.87 27.81
N MET A 330 11.32 -16.11 27.32
CA MET A 330 11.46 -16.47 25.91
C MET A 330 10.41 -17.51 25.57
N VAL A 331 9.64 -17.24 24.53
CA VAL A 331 8.55 -18.10 24.09
C VAL A 331 8.59 -18.18 22.56
N ALA A 332 8.43 -19.38 22.01
CA ALA A 332 8.42 -19.58 20.57
C ALA A 332 7.25 -18.85 19.90
N GLU A 333 7.49 -18.29 18.72
CA GLU A 333 6.47 -17.66 17.87
C GLU A 333 5.30 -18.63 17.63
N GLY A 334 4.07 -18.12 17.75
CA GLY A 334 2.82 -18.89 17.65
C GLY A 334 2.35 -19.55 18.94
N THR A 335 3.14 -19.54 20.01
CA THR A 335 2.73 -20.13 21.30
C THR A 335 1.70 -19.25 22.00
N LEU A 336 0.67 -19.86 22.59
CA LEU A 336 -0.37 -19.15 23.33
C LEU A 336 0.16 -18.57 24.65
N LEU A 337 0.05 -17.25 24.80
CA LEU A 337 0.46 -16.51 26.00
C LEU A 337 -0.73 -16.22 26.91
N ALA A 338 -1.84 -15.77 26.31
CA ALA A 338 -3.06 -15.43 27.02
C ALA A 338 -4.27 -15.53 26.09
N GLN A 339 -5.46 -15.48 26.67
CA GLN A 339 -6.72 -15.31 25.97
C GLN A 339 -7.38 -14.03 26.43
N LEU A 340 -8.07 -13.36 25.51
CA LEU A 340 -8.87 -12.18 25.80
C LEU A 340 -10.34 -12.59 25.89
N TYR A 341 -10.93 -12.39 27.06
CA TYR A 341 -12.34 -12.65 27.34
C TYR A 341 -13.13 -11.34 27.35
N PRO A 342 -14.44 -11.36 27.06
CA PRO A 342 -15.26 -10.16 27.16
C PRO A 342 -15.37 -9.69 28.61
N SER A 343 -15.52 -8.38 28.83
CA SER A 343 -15.84 -7.88 30.16
C SER A 343 -17.26 -8.31 30.54
N LEU A 344 -17.39 -8.90 31.74
CA LEU A 344 -18.67 -9.38 32.28
C LEU A 344 -19.71 -8.25 32.36
N GLU A 345 -19.28 -7.01 32.62
CA GLU A 345 -20.16 -5.84 32.69
C GLU A 345 -20.73 -5.45 31.32
N LYS A 346 -19.94 -5.59 30.25
CA LYS A 346 -20.35 -5.22 28.88
C LYS A 346 -21.14 -6.33 28.21
N GLU A 347 -20.74 -7.59 28.39
CA GLU A 347 -21.39 -8.73 27.75
C GLU A 347 -22.71 -9.09 28.47
N GLY A 348 -22.79 -8.85 29.79
CA GLY A 348 -23.98 -9.14 30.59
C GLY A 348 -24.34 -10.62 30.66
N LYS A 349 -23.45 -11.51 30.20
CA LYS A 349 -23.65 -12.94 30.09
C LYS A 349 -22.37 -13.70 30.41
N THR A 350 -22.53 -14.86 31.04
CA THR A 350 -21.42 -15.77 31.32
C THR A 350 -21.89 -17.22 31.21
N LYS A 351 -20.92 -18.14 31.08
CA LYS A 351 -21.16 -19.57 31.19
C LYS A 351 -20.70 -20.09 32.54
N LEU A 352 -21.39 -21.10 33.03
CA LEU A 352 -21.00 -21.88 34.19
C LEU A 352 -20.73 -23.29 33.72
N THR A 353 -19.51 -23.75 33.92
CA THR A 353 -19.09 -25.10 33.56
C THR A 353 -19.05 -25.95 34.82
N ALA A 354 -19.67 -27.13 34.78
CA ALA A 354 -19.63 -28.08 35.88
C ALA A 354 -19.49 -29.51 35.39
N TYR A 355 -19.05 -30.40 36.27
CA TYR A 355 -18.89 -31.82 35.98
C TYR A 355 -19.85 -32.65 36.82
N LEU A 356 -20.60 -33.55 36.18
CA LEU A 356 -21.55 -34.46 36.82
C LEU A 356 -21.17 -35.91 36.60
N SER A 357 -21.43 -36.76 37.60
CA SER A 357 -21.22 -38.20 37.47
C SER A 357 -22.23 -38.81 36.48
N SER A 358 -21.92 -39.99 35.93
CA SER A 358 -22.87 -40.72 35.05
C SER A 358 -24.24 -40.98 35.70
N LYS A 359 -24.30 -41.11 37.04
CA LYS A 359 -25.56 -41.32 37.78
C LYS A 359 -26.40 -40.05 37.84
N ASP A 360 -25.72 -38.92 37.97
CA ASP A 360 -26.33 -37.62 38.21
C ASP A 360 -26.76 -36.96 36.91
N VAL A 361 -25.94 -37.04 35.85
CA VAL A 361 -26.25 -36.48 34.53
C VAL A 361 -27.52 -37.09 33.93
N ALA A 362 -27.83 -38.35 34.23
CA ALA A 362 -29.05 -39.02 33.77
C ALA A 362 -30.35 -38.38 34.30
N ARG A 363 -30.25 -37.55 35.35
CA ARG A 363 -31.39 -36.86 35.97
C ARG A 363 -31.51 -35.39 35.56
N VAL A 364 -30.64 -34.95 34.66
CA VAL A 364 -30.50 -33.55 34.27
C VAL A 364 -30.83 -33.41 32.78
N LYS A 365 -31.53 -32.34 32.43
CA LYS A 365 -31.94 -32.04 31.05
C LYS A 365 -31.53 -30.63 30.66
N ILE A 366 -31.33 -30.45 29.36
CA ILE A 366 -31.19 -29.11 28.77
C ILE A 366 -32.49 -28.34 29.03
N GLY A 367 -32.37 -27.11 29.53
CA GLY A 367 -33.48 -26.26 29.96
C GLY A 367 -33.75 -26.26 31.46
N ASP A 368 -33.12 -27.14 32.24
CA ASP A 368 -33.30 -27.15 33.70
C ASP A 368 -32.73 -25.87 34.33
N SER A 369 -33.45 -25.33 35.31
CA SER A 369 -33.01 -24.17 36.09
C SER A 369 -32.05 -24.60 37.20
N VAL A 370 -30.92 -23.92 37.29
CA VAL A 370 -29.86 -24.20 38.25
C VAL A 370 -29.44 -22.92 38.96
N ARG A 371 -29.06 -23.05 40.23
CA ARG A 371 -28.60 -21.92 41.05
C ARG A 371 -27.15 -22.11 41.39
N TYR A 372 -26.32 -21.15 40.98
CA TYR A 372 -24.92 -21.09 41.37
C TYR A 372 -24.73 -20.17 42.57
N THR A 373 -23.83 -20.55 43.46
CA THR A 373 -23.44 -19.77 44.65
C THR A 373 -21.93 -19.79 44.78
N THR A 374 -21.30 -18.62 44.80
CA THR A 374 -19.85 -18.49 45.01
C THR A 374 -19.41 -19.01 46.37
N THR A 375 -18.22 -19.59 46.47
CA THR A 375 -17.71 -20.22 47.71
C THR A 375 -17.14 -19.25 48.77
N ASN A 376 -17.36 -17.94 48.63
CA ASN A 376 -16.82 -16.90 49.51
C ASN A 376 -17.57 -16.75 50.87
N ASP A 377 -16.98 -15.97 51.78
CA ASP A 377 -17.55 -15.59 53.08
C ASP A 377 -19.03 -15.17 52.95
N ALA A 378 -19.85 -15.57 53.93
CA ALA A 378 -21.31 -15.47 53.89
C ALA A 378 -21.87 -14.06 53.62
N LYS A 379 -21.06 -13.00 53.75
CA LYS A 379 -21.43 -11.60 53.44
C LYS A 379 -21.32 -11.23 51.95
N ASN A 380 -20.55 -11.99 51.15
CA ASN A 380 -20.22 -11.67 49.75
C ASN A 380 -20.60 -12.79 48.79
N GLN A 381 -21.62 -13.60 49.12
CA GLN A 381 -22.10 -14.64 48.23
C GLN A 381 -22.91 -14.07 47.08
N ILE A 382 -22.54 -14.45 45.85
CA ILE A 382 -23.28 -14.11 44.64
C ILE A 382 -24.16 -15.31 44.29
N PHE A 383 -25.46 -15.04 44.10
CA PHE A 383 -26.43 -16.02 43.62
C PHE A 383 -26.72 -15.76 42.15
N LEU A 384 -26.56 -16.79 41.33
CA LEU A 384 -26.78 -16.72 39.89
C LEU A 384 -27.83 -17.77 39.49
N ASP A 385 -28.99 -17.31 39.04
CA ASP A 385 -30.01 -18.16 38.44
C ASP A 385 -29.66 -18.38 36.97
N SER A 386 -29.46 -19.63 36.58
CA SER A 386 -28.90 -20.03 35.29
C SER A 386 -29.71 -21.17 34.68
N THR A 387 -29.55 -21.38 33.37
CA THR A 387 -30.26 -22.45 32.67
C THR A 387 -29.26 -23.34 31.95
N ILE A 388 -29.42 -24.66 32.07
CA ILE A 388 -28.56 -25.62 31.38
C ILE A 388 -28.79 -25.51 29.88
N THR A 389 -27.75 -25.22 29.12
CA THR A 389 -27.79 -25.06 27.67
C THR A 389 -27.11 -26.21 26.95
N SER A 390 -26.12 -26.86 27.56
CA SER A 390 -25.40 -27.99 26.97
C SER A 390 -25.05 -29.07 27.99
N ILE A 391 -25.04 -30.32 27.52
CA ILE A 391 -24.56 -31.50 28.22
C ILE A 391 -23.72 -32.28 27.21
N ASP A 392 -22.44 -32.51 27.51
CA ASP A 392 -21.56 -33.24 26.61
C ASP A 392 -22.05 -34.68 26.41
N ALA A 393 -21.98 -35.17 25.18
CA ALA A 393 -22.37 -36.54 24.85
C ALA A 393 -21.33 -37.58 25.35
N THR A 394 -20.10 -37.14 25.60
CA THR A 394 -18.99 -38.00 26.01
C THR A 394 -18.50 -37.63 27.40
N ALA A 395 -18.12 -38.63 28.19
CA ALA A 395 -17.53 -38.40 29.50
C ALA A 395 -16.05 -38.00 29.40
N THR A 396 -15.65 -37.01 30.19
CA THR A 396 -14.27 -36.71 30.55
C THR A 396 -13.79 -37.75 31.56
N LYS A 397 -12.73 -38.48 31.22
CA LYS A 397 -12.09 -39.43 32.14
C LYS A 397 -11.24 -38.67 33.14
N THR A 398 -11.50 -38.88 34.42
CA THR A 398 -10.70 -38.34 35.53
C THR A 398 -10.23 -39.49 36.43
N GLU A 399 -9.26 -39.23 37.31
CA GLU A 399 -8.81 -40.22 38.30
C GLU A 399 -9.95 -40.69 39.24
N GLN A 400 -10.97 -39.86 39.43
CA GLN A 400 -12.13 -40.15 40.29
C GLN A 400 -13.31 -40.79 39.54
N GLY A 401 -13.16 -41.04 38.24
CA GLY A 401 -14.17 -41.68 37.39
C GLY A 401 -14.56 -40.85 36.17
N ASN A 402 -15.62 -41.29 35.51
CA ASN A 402 -16.15 -40.66 34.30
C ASN A 402 -17.15 -39.56 34.70
N PHE A 403 -16.88 -38.32 34.26
CA PHE A 403 -17.75 -37.18 34.47
C PHE A 403 -18.20 -36.60 33.13
N PHE A 404 -19.42 -36.10 33.07
CA PHE A 404 -19.97 -35.39 31.93
C PHE A 404 -19.92 -33.89 32.20
N LYS A 405 -19.40 -33.13 31.25
CA LYS A 405 -19.39 -31.67 31.32
C LYS A 405 -20.80 -31.16 31.03
N ILE A 406 -21.28 -30.25 31.87
CA ILE A 406 -22.50 -29.50 31.66
C ILE A 406 -22.15 -28.02 31.59
N GLU A 407 -22.86 -27.29 30.73
CA GLU A 407 -22.74 -25.85 30.59
C GLU A 407 -24.11 -25.22 30.87
N ALA A 408 -24.13 -24.21 31.74
CA ALA A 408 -25.29 -23.38 32.01
C ALA A 408 -25.00 -21.93 31.61
N GLU A 409 -25.95 -21.27 30.98
CA GLU A 409 -25.86 -19.84 30.64
C GLU A 409 -26.53 -19.02 31.74
N THR A 410 -25.89 -17.91 32.10
CA THR A 410 -26.34 -16.97 33.12
C THR A 410 -26.37 -15.57 32.54
N ASN A 411 -27.48 -14.86 32.72
CA ASN A 411 -27.54 -13.41 32.50
C ASN A 411 -27.14 -12.70 33.80
N LEU A 412 -26.24 -11.74 33.71
CA LEU A 412 -25.69 -11.02 34.85
C LEU A 412 -26.33 -9.64 34.98
N THR A 413 -26.65 -9.25 36.22
CA THR A 413 -26.92 -7.85 36.54
C THR A 413 -25.60 -7.07 36.65
N SER A 414 -25.65 -5.74 36.51
CA SER A 414 -24.44 -4.90 36.62
C SER A 414 -23.71 -5.10 37.95
N GLU A 415 -24.44 -5.26 39.07
CA GLU A 415 -23.83 -5.50 40.38
C GLU A 415 -23.18 -6.88 40.49
N GLN A 416 -23.76 -7.90 39.85
CA GLN A 416 -23.17 -9.24 39.80
C GLN A 416 -21.91 -9.24 38.92
N ALA A 417 -21.95 -8.56 37.78
CA ALA A 417 -20.84 -8.47 36.84
C ALA A 417 -19.61 -7.77 37.43
N GLU A 418 -19.79 -6.75 38.27
CA GLU A 418 -18.69 -6.03 38.95
C GLU A 418 -17.97 -6.92 39.98
N LYS A 419 -18.71 -7.82 40.65
CA LYS A 419 -18.18 -8.67 41.73
C LYS A 419 -17.68 -10.03 41.25
N LEU A 420 -18.14 -10.50 40.09
CA LEU A 420 -17.78 -11.79 39.50
C LEU A 420 -16.46 -11.69 38.74
N ARG A 421 -15.68 -12.77 38.75
CA ARG A 421 -14.43 -12.92 37.98
C ARG A 421 -14.41 -14.26 37.29
N TYR A 422 -13.70 -14.35 36.18
CA TYR A 422 -13.49 -15.62 35.50
C TYR A 422 -12.64 -16.57 36.35
N GLY A 423 -12.94 -17.87 36.26
CA GLY A 423 -12.28 -18.90 37.06
C GLY A 423 -12.79 -19.02 38.50
N LEU A 424 -13.76 -18.20 38.95
CA LEU A 424 -14.33 -18.35 40.29
C LEU A 424 -15.05 -19.69 40.45
N GLU A 425 -14.63 -20.45 41.45
CA GLU A 425 -15.30 -21.67 41.87
C GLU A 425 -16.52 -21.37 42.75
N GLY A 426 -17.59 -22.13 42.51
CA GLY A 426 -18.80 -22.09 43.30
C GLY A 426 -19.54 -23.40 43.30
N ARG A 427 -20.64 -23.41 44.03
CA ARG A 427 -21.56 -24.54 44.14
C ARG A 427 -22.73 -24.34 43.21
N LEU A 428 -22.91 -25.27 42.28
CA LEU A 428 -24.08 -25.33 41.41
C LEU A 428 -25.09 -26.31 41.99
N GLN A 429 -26.27 -25.81 42.33
CA GLN A 429 -27.39 -26.56 42.88
C GLN A 429 -28.50 -26.68 41.85
N MET A 430 -29.05 -27.87 41.69
CA MET A 430 -30.14 -28.13 40.76
C MET A 430 -31.19 -29.02 41.43
N ILE A 431 -32.46 -28.76 41.16
CA ILE A 431 -33.56 -29.55 41.71
C ILE A 431 -33.83 -30.70 40.74
N THR A 432 -33.45 -31.92 41.13
CA THR A 432 -33.54 -33.11 40.27
C THR A 432 -34.84 -33.92 40.48
N GLY A 433 -35.69 -33.49 41.42
CA GLY A 433 -37.00 -34.10 41.66
C GLY A 433 -37.61 -33.74 43.01
N LYS A 434 -38.86 -34.17 43.23
CA LYS A 434 -39.61 -34.02 44.48
C LYS A 434 -39.92 -35.41 45.05
N LYS A 435 -39.74 -35.60 46.35
CA LYS A 435 -40.12 -36.84 47.06
C LYS A 435 -40.92 -36.48 48.31
N SER A 436 -41.91 -37.30 48.67
CA SER A 436 -42.59 -37.12 49.96
C SER A 436 -41.62 -37.32 51.13
N TYR A 437 -41.83 -36.59 52.23
CA TYR A 437 -40.99 -36.71 53.43
C TYR A 437 -40.91 -38.14 53.96
N LEU A 438 -42.02 -38.91 53.89
CA LEU A 438 -42.05 -40.32 54.27
C LEU A 438 -41.02 -41.12 53.47
N ARG A 439 -41.00 -40.95 52.14
CA ARG A 439 -40.08 -41.68 51.27
C ARG A 439 -38.63 -41.24 51.45
N TYR A 440 -38.39 -39.95 51.68
CA TYR A 440 -37.07 -39.43 52.02
C TYR A 440 -36.51 -40.06 53.30
N PHE A 441 -37.28 -40.04 54.39
CA PHE A 441 -36.85 -40.63 55.66
C PHE A 441 -36.71 -42.15 55.55
N TRP A 442 -37.59 -42.82 54.81
CA TRP A 442 -37.52 -44.28 54.64
C TRP A 442 -36.29 -44.71 53.84
N ASP A 443 -35.94 -43.98 52.77
CA ASP A 443 -34.72 -44.21 51.98
C ASP A 443 -33.46 -44.01 52.85
N GLN A 444 -33.45 -42.99 53.71
CA GLN A 444 -32.34 -42.69 54.63
C GLN A 444 -32.22 -43.74 55.76
N PHE A 445 -33.33 -44.26 56.27
CA PHE A 445 -33.35 -45.25 57.35
C PHE A 445 -32.95 -46.66 56.89
N LEU A 446 -33.23 -47.00 55.62
CA LEU A 446 -32.91 -48.31 55.04
C LEU A 446 -31.50 -48.42 54.43
N ASN A 447 -30.67 -47.39 54.59
CA ASN A 447 -29.26 -47.35 54.16
C ASN A 447 -29.04 -47.87 52.73
N LYS A 448 -29.93 -47.50 51.80
CA LYS A 448 -29.66 -47.64 50.37
C LYS A 448 -28.98 -46.35 49.91
N GLY A 449 -27.65 -46.35 50.05
CA GLY A 449 -26.76 -45.40 49.42
C GLY A 449 -26.82 -45.48 47.89
#